data_AF-A0A2V2XKH2-F1
#
_entry.id   AF-A0A2V2XKH2-F1
#
_cell.length_a   1.000
_cell.length_b   1.000
_cell.length_c   1.000
_cell.angle_alpha   90.00
_cell.angle_beta   90.00
_cell.angle_gamma   90.00
#
_symmetry.space_group_name_H-M   'P 1'
#
loop_
_entity.id
_entity.type
_entity.pdbx_description
1 polymer ?
#
loop_
_entity_poly.entity_id
_entity_poly.type
_entity_poly.pdbx_seq_one_letter_code
_entity_poly.pdbx_strand_id
1 'polypeptide(L)'
;MHKDGPRLWDDTLMEAERMATDSKARYLQLPTPDREAEMQRTRSQFFLLLRERLRSTYLRRISKLNPGEPLAWKYISGRKRASLPSPTSMLLGDGQHTYKTARRAANALNRIFLPFHPSHKAVRFSKGINRQSASLNVGSSFLFGQQNNNESAATFTSFSSTSSSSEPQDKNEAATKSGLVAHLHSPLDAPFNRTELLAALRNTPYGKAPGPDEVYSEALRHISSKGLRFLLRCINHSWTTGTIPVEWRRATIVPLLKPGKSPELLESYRPISLTSIVSKVAEKMVLKGLLWVWTPHPHQYAYRSMRTTTMQLAHLIHEVEHNRNHYFQVSLPKKSGIGNQLHYRPHRTLLVLVDFSKAFDSIDHRVFSRLLANIPGVNCRRWLRNFLCGRYAKTRVGHRHSDRRPMLRGVPQGSVLGPYLFPLYVHPLLNLLNGFAGVTADMYADDLSIIVKGQSREDAIPTANMVLQKLHAWSQENGLAINPSKCEAAWFTLSTHTESDYDREGRWPLAVTGCQIPVMTMGASRTTKLLGMDLDPRLTLNAAATKQCAATSQRISQLRCIAHKEAGPSPHDLRTFVIGYGAP
;
A
#
# COMPACT_ATOMS: atom_id res chain seq x y z
N MET A 1 38.36 -45.43 28.14
CA MET A 1 38.80 -44.19 28.83
C MET A 1 37.57 -43.39 29.21
N HIS A 2 37.27 -43.27 30.51
CA HIS A 2 36.22 -42.39 31.01
C HIS A 2 36.63 -40.91 30.89
N LYS A 3 35.61 -40.03 30.78
CA LYS A 3 35.56 -38.56 31.00
C LYS A 3 35.80 -37.65 29.79
N ASP A 4 34.72 -37.30 29.07
CA ASP A 4 33.91 -36.09 29.33
C ASP A 4 33.09 -35.69 28.09
N GLY A 5 31.88 -36.23 28.03
CA GLY A 5 30.75 -35.58 27.34
C GLY A 5 30.30 -34.30 28.08
N PRO A 6 29.15 -33.73 27.71
CA PRO A 6 28.98 -32.31 27.39
C PRO A 6 28.94 -31.39 28.61
N ARG A 7 30.07 -30.79 28.98
CA ARG A 7 30.07 -29.63 29.90
C ARG A 7 29.87 -28.34 29.13
N LEU A 8 28.64 -28.00 28.77
CA LEU A 8 28.23 -26.60 28.53
C LEU A 8 26.71 -26.37 28.63
N TRP A 9 25.97 -27.34 29.18
CA TRP A 9 24.65 -27.06 29.72
C TRP A 9 24.85 -26.72 31.19
N ASP A 10 24.85 -25.42 31.51
CA ASP A 10 24.81 -24.95 32.90
C ASP A 10 23.53 -25.46 33.56
N ASP A 11 23.58 -25.84 34.84
CA ASP A 11 22.50 -26.51 35.57
C ASP A 11 21.16 -25.75 35.44
N THR A 12 21.22 -24.43 35.30
CA THR A 12 20.08 -23.53 35.07
C THR A 12 19.30 -23.80 33.78
N LEU A 13 19.97 -24.23 32.70
CA LEU A 13 19.27 -24.55 31.43
C LEU A 13 18.74 -25.98 31.42
N MET A 14 19.46 -26.90 32.06
CA MET A 14 18.97 -28.27 32.28
C MET A 14 17.70 -28.23 33.14
N GLU A 15 17.69 -27.40 34.19
CA GLU A 15 16.51 -27.17 35.05
C GLU A 15 15.35 -26.56 34.24
N ALA A 16 15.62 -25.55 33.41
CA ALA A 16 14.60 -24.90 32.57
C ALA A 16 14.00 -25.85 31.52
N GLU A 17 14.81 -26.73 30.93
CA GLU A 17 14.35 -27.74 29.98
C GLU A 17 13.56 -28.86 30.69
N ARG A 18 13.99 -29.25 31.89
CA ARG A 18 13.27 -30.20 32.75
C ARG A 18 11.90 -29.66 33.15
N MET A 19 11.83 -28.39 33.56
CA MET A 19 10.57 -27.70 33.89
C MET A 19 9.60 -27.64 32.71
N ALA A 20 10.11 -27.34 31.50
CA ALA A 20 9.29 -27.32 30.29
C ALA A 20 8.75 -28.71 29.92
N THR A 21 9.57 -29.75 30.14
CA THR A 21 9.22 -31.15 29.85
C THR A 21 8.18 -31.68 30.85
N ASP A 22 8.37 -31.42 32.14
CA ASP A 22 7.45 -31.81 33.21
C ASP A 22 6.13 -31.01 33.15
N SER A 23 6.17 -29.75 32.73
CA SER A 23 4.97 -28.93 32.51
C SER A 23 4.15 -29.46 31.33
N LYS A 24 4.81 -29.86 30.24
CA LYS A 24 4.15 -30.49 29.08
C LYS A 24 3.47 -31.82 29.43
N ALA A 25 4.09 -32.63 30.30
CA ALA A 25 3.50 -33.88 30.78
C ALA A 25 2.27 -33.62 31.66
N ARG A 26 2.34 -32.64 32.57
CA ARG A 26 1.23 -32.27 33.48
C ARG A 26 0.08 -31.55 32.77
N TYR A 27 0.38 -30.75 31.75
CA TYR A 27 -0.61 -30.02 30.95
C TYR A 27 -1.67 -30.94 30.33
N LEU A 28 -1.30 -32.16 29.93
CA LEU A 28 -2.22 -33.14 29.36
C LEU A 28 -3.19 -33.73 30.39
N GLN A 29 -2.89 -33.63 31.69
CA GLN A 29 -3.66 -34.22 32.78
C GLN A 29 -4.50 -33.20 33.57
N LEU A 30 -4.37 -31.90 33.32
CA LEU A 30 -5.10 -30.84 34.04
C LEU A 30 -6.44 -30.48 33.38
N PRO A 31 -7.47 -30.04 34.15
CA PRO A 31 -8.70 -29.45 33.61
C PRO A 31 -8.45 -28.15 32.81
N THR A 32 -9.29 -27.86 31.83
CA THR A 32 -9.12 -26.75 30.85
C THR A 32 -8.82 -25.36 31.44
N PRO A 33 -9.48 -24.90 32.52
CA PRO A 33 -9.20 -23.57 33.07
C PRO A 33 -7.86 -23.49 33.84
N ASP A 34 -7.36 -24.60 34.38
CA ASP A 34 -6.09 -24.64 35.12
C ASP A 34 -4.86 -24.73 34.20
N ARG A 35 -5.06 -25.19 32.96
CA ARG A 35 -4.00 -25.30 31.94
C ARG A 35 -3.40 -23.95 31.57
N GLU A 36 -4.22 -22.91 31.48
CA GLU A 36 -3.79 -21.58 31.04
C GLU A 36 -2.99 -20.86 32.14
N ALA A 37 -3.43 -21.01 33.40
CA ALA A 37 -2.72 -20.48 34.57
C ALA A 37 -1.35 -21.16 34.78
N GLU A 38 -1.29 -22.50 34.63
CA GLU A 38 -0.05 -23.26 34.78
C GLU A 38 0.95 -22.97 33.64
N MET A 39 0.45 -22.77 32.42
CA MET A 39 1.28 -22.37 31.28
C MET A 39 1.87 -20.98 31.48
N GLN A 40 1.09 -20.02 32.01
CA GLN A 40 1.60 -18.67 32.29
C GLN A 40 2.63 -18.66 33.45
N ARG A 41 2.44 -19.48 34.50
CA ARG A 41 3.45 -19.66 35.56
C ARG A 41 4.75 -20.26 35.04
N THR A 42 4.65 -21.37 34.30
CA THR A 42 5.80 -22.06 33.71
C THR A 42 6.57 -21.13 32.78
N ARG A 43 5.86 -20.39 31.91
CA ARG A 43 6.45 -19.40 31.01
C ARG A 43 7.19 -18.30 31.77
N SER A 44 6.60 -17.80 32.85
CA SER A 44 7.20 -16.74 33.67
C SER A 44 8.47 -17.22 34.38
N GLN A 45 8.47 -18.43 34.95
CA GLN A 45 9.65 -19.02 35.59
C GLN A 45 10.77 -19.31 34.57
N PHE A 46 10.43 -19.82 33.38
CA PHE A 46 11.40 -20.06 32.30
C PHE A 46 12.12 -18.76 31.89
N PHE A 47 11.37 -17.69 31.66
CA PHE A 47 11.97 -16.40 31.31
C PHE A 47 12.78 -15.78 32.44
N LEU A 48 12.44 -16.08 33.70
CA LEU A 48 13.18 -15.59 34.87
C LEU A 48 14.57 -16.26 34.96
N LEU A 49 14.63 -17.59 34.83
CA LEU A 49 15.89 -18.35 34.78
C LEU A 49 16.77 -17.95 33.58
N LEU A 50 16.15 -17.73 32.42
CA LEU A 50 16.87 -17.25 31.23
C LEU A 50 17.49 -15.86 31.47
N ARG A 51 16.76 -14.96 32.15
CA ARG A 51 17.21 -13.60 32.45
C ARG A 51 18.31 -13.60 33.51
N GLU A 52 18.25 -14.50 34.47
CA GLU A 52 19.27 -14.71 35.49
C GLU A 52 20.58 -15.25 34.89
N ARG A 53 20.48 -16.21 33.96
CA ARG A 53 21.63 -16.69 33.19
C ARG A 53 22.25 -15.59 32.33
N LEU A 54 21.43 -14.78 31.65
CA LEU A 54 21.95 -13.65 30.86
C LEU A 54 22.70 -12.66 31.76
N ARG A 55 22.24 -12.43 32.98
CA ARG A 55 22.95 -11.58 33.96
C ARG A 55 24.29 -12.19 34.39
N SER A 56 24.34 -13.49 34.72
CA SER A 56 25.58 -14.14 35.21
C SER A 56 26.62 -14.38 34.10
N THR A 57 26.17 -14.76 32.90
CA THR A 57 27.04 -15.11 31.77
C THR A 57 27.65 -13.87 31.11
N TYR A 58 26.90 -12.76 31.02
CA TYR A 58 27.44 -11.51 30.47
C TYR A 58 28.47 -10.87 31.40
N LEU A 59 28.29 -10.93 32.72
CA LEU A 59 29.25 -10.40 33.69
C LEU A 59 30.63 -11.08 33.60
N ARG A 60 30.67 -12.43 33.51
CA ARG A 60 31.93 -13.20 33.32
C ARG A 60 32.61 -12.99 31.96
N ARG A 61 31.86 -12.60 30.92
CA ARG A 61 32.40 -12.32 29.59
C ARG A 61 32.88 -10.87 29.46
N ILE A 62 32.25 -9.94 30.17
CA ILE A 62 32.66 -8.54 30.28
C ILE A 62 33.95 -8.41 31.11
N SER A 63 34.14 -9.21 32.17
CA SER A 63 35.35 -9.19 32.99
C SER A 63 36.63 -9.68 32.29
N LYS A 64 36.51 -10.22 31.07
CA LYS A 64 37.64 -10.61 30.21
C LYS A 64 37.99 -9.57 29.16
N LEU A 65 37.28 -8.44 29.11
CA LEU A 65 37.59 -7.31 28.23
C LEU A 65 38.55 -6.36 28.95
N ASN A 66 39.58 -5.93 28.25
CA ASN A 66 40.42 -4.85 28.76
C ASN A 66 39.63 -3.52 28.75
N PRO A 67 39.88 -2.58 29.68
CA PRO A 67 39.18 -1.30 29.72
C PRO A 67 39.32 -0.54 28.40
N GLY A 68 38.21 -0.28 27.71
CA GLY A 68 38.17 0.41 26.42
C GLY A 68 38.02 -0.49 25.18
N GLU A 69 38.05 -1.83 25.31
CA GLU A 69 37.70 -2.72 24.20
C GLU A 69 36.17 -2.82 24.01
N PRO A 70 35.64 -2.56 22.80
CA PRO A 70 34.21 -2.73 22.53
C PRO A 70 33.84 -4.23 22.43
N LEU A 71 32.66 -4.56 22.98
CA LEU A 71 32.14 -5.93 23.07
C LEU A 71 31.77 -6.46 21.67
N ALA A 72 32.72 -7.12 21.02
CA ALA A 72 32.59 -7.58 19.64
C ALA A 72 31.92 -8.97 19.53
N TRP A 73 31.17 -9.18 18.44
CA TRP A 73 30.44 -10.43 18.12
C TRP A 73 31.34 -11.69 18.08
N LYS A 74 32.66 -11.51 17.87
CA LYS A 74 33.69 -12.56 17.95
C LYS A 74 33.76 -13.26 19.33
N TYR A 75 33.29 -12.61 20.39
CA TYR A 75 33.20 -13.19 21.75
C TYR A 75 31.85 -13.89 22.01
N ILE A 76 30.94 -13.86 21.03
CA ILE A 76 29.59 -14.44 21.10
C ILE A 76 29.45 -15.62 20.13
N SER A 77 30.11 -15.61 18.97
CA SER A 77 30.05 -16.70 18.00
C SER A 77 31.44 -17.14 17.52
N GLY A 78 31.78 -18.41 17.73
CA GLY A 78 33.03 -19.00 17.23
C GLY A 78 32.94 -19.37 15.75
N ARG A 79 33.41 -18.50 14.84
CA ARG A 79 34.19 -18.79 13.60
C ARG A 79 34.36 -17.53 12.74
N LYS A 80 35.47 -17.50 11.98
CA LYS A 80 36.13 -16.33 11.36
C LYS A 80 35.53 -15.88 10.00
N ARG A 81 35.53 -14.55 9.83
CA ARG A 81 35.73 -13.67 8.64
C ARG A 81 34.83 -13.81 7.39
N ALA A 82 34.11 -12.71 7.09
CA ALA A 82 34.30 -11.90 5.88
C ALA A 82 33.86 -10.44 6.16
N SER A 83 34.61 -9.49 5.62
CA SER A 83 34.51 -8.04 5.87
C SER A 83 33.46 -7.36 4.99
N LEU A 84 32.58 -6.57 5.60
CA LEU A 84 31.84 -5.48 4.94
C LEU A 84 31.88 -4.21 5.81
N PRO A 85 31.84 -3.01 5.20
CA PRO A 85 32.31 -1.78 5.82
C PRO A 85 31.32 -1.18 6.83
N SER A 86 31.92 -0.37 7.69
CA SER A 86 31.35 0.40 8.80
C SER A 86 30.17 1.31 8.42
N PRO A 87 29.00 1.16 9.08
CA PRO A 87 28.12 2.28 9.37
C PRO A 87 28.61 2.90 10.68
N THR A 88 29.56 3.83 10.58
CA THR A 88 29.91 4.68 11.74
C THR A 88 28.68 5.51 12.09
N SER A 89 28.38 5.61 13.39
CA SER A 89 27.34 6.45 14.00
C SER A 89 25.94 5.85 14.13
N MET A 90 25.81 4.68 14.77
CA MET A 90 24.63 4.41 15.60
C MET A 90 25.07 3.74 16.91
N LEU A 91 24.59 4.30 18.03
CA LEU A 91 24.72 3.85 19.42
C LEU A 91 25.89 4.43 20.21
N LEU A 92 25.66 5.59 20.82
CA LEU A 92 25.86 5.84 22.26
C LEU A 92 25.00 7.06 22.66
N GLY A 93 23.92 6.83 23.42
CA GLY A 93 23.16 7.89 24.11
C GLY A 93 21.63 7.75 24.09
N ASP A 94 21.08 6.72 24.74
CA ASP A 94 19.63 6.46 24.78
C ASP A 94 18.78 7.53 25.48
N GLY A 95 19.38 8.43 26.27
CA GLY A 95 18.67 9.58 26.86
C GLY A 95 18.75 10.88 26.03
N GLN A 96 19.84 11.07 25.27
CA GLN A 96 20.07 12.32 24.53
C GLN A 96 19.52 12.26 23.09
N HIS A 97 19.49 11.08 22.46
CA HIS A 97 18.99 10.93 21.09
C HIS A 97 17.46 11.07 21.00
N THR A 98 16.71 10.51 21.95
CA THR A 98 15.26 10.71 22.05
C THR A 98 14.89 12.18 22.28
N TYR A 99 15.65 12.88 23.13
CA TYR A 99 15.48 14.33 23.38
C TYR A 99 15.85 15.20 22.17
N LYS A 100 16.97 14.89 21.49
CA LYS A 100 17.38 15.57 20.25
C LYS A 100 16.34 15.36 19.14
N THR A 101 15.79 14.16 19.00
CA THR A 101 14.75 13.83 18.03
C THR A 101 13.42 14.52 18.34
N ALA A 102 12.99 14.55 19.60
CA ALA A 102 11.78 15.27 20.02
C ALA A 102 11.91 16.80 19.83
N ARG A 103 13.09 17.38 20.14
CA ARG A 103 13.37 18.80 19.92
C ARG A 103 13.48 19.16 18.44
N ARG A 104 14.07 18.28 17.61
CA ARG A 104 14.07 18.40 16.15
C ARG A 104 12.65 18.35 15.59
N ALA A 105 11.82 17.43 16.05
CA ALA A 105 10.41 17.37 15.66
C ALA A 105 9.64 18.63 16.10
N ALA A 106 9.86 19.13 17.32
CA ALA A 106 9.27 20.40 17.78
C ALA A 106 9.64 21.57 16.86
N ASN A 107 10.93 21.70 16.57
CA ASN A 107 11.46 22.77 15.75
C ASN A 107 10.97 22.66 14.30
N ALA A 108 10.90 21.44 13.75
CA ALA A 108 10.35 21.20 12.43
C ALA A 108 8.85 21.52 12.38
N LEU A 109 8.06 21.10 13.37
CA LEU A 109 6.64 21.45 13.46
C LEU A 109 6.45 22.98 13.56
N ASN A 110 7.27 23.67 14.33
CA ASN A 110 7.25 25.13 14.37
C ASN A 110 7.61 25.75 13.00
N ARG A 111 8.62 25.23 12.29
CA ARG A 111 8.94 25.70 10.92
C ARG A 111 7.82 25.43 9.91
N ILE A 112 7.18 24.28 10.01
CA ILE A 112 6.09 23.87 9.11
C ILE A 112 4.87 24.78 9.28
N PHE A 113 4.49 25.08 10.52
CA PHE A 113 3.22 25.74 10.83
C PHE A 113 3.33 27.21 11.25
N LEU A 114 4.52 27.68 11.64
CA LEU A 114 4.77 29.04 12.16
C LEU A 114 6.04 29.65 11.52
N PRO A 115 6.08 29.84 10.18
CA PRO A 115 7.28 30.33 9.49
C PRO A 115 7.64 31.79 9.81
N PHE A 116 6.68 32.59 10.29
CA PHE A 116 6.86 34.00 10.66
C PHE A 116 6.53 34.22 12.13
N HIS A 117 7.43 33.84 13.03
CA HIS A 117 7.38 34.37 14.39
C HIS A 117 8.80 34.69 14.87
N PRO A 118 9.17 35.98 14.95
CA PRO A 118 10.30 36.39 15.76
C PRO A 118 9.99 35.98 17.21
N SER A 119 10.98 35.38 17.88
CA SER A 119 11.11 35.16 19.32
C SER A 119 9.87 35.43 20.22
N HIS A 120 9.46 34.39 20.96
CA HIS A 120 8.46 34.36 22.07
C HIS A 120 7.03 33.88 21.74
N LYS A 121 6.92 32.58 21.38
CA LYS A 121 5.98 31.56 21.95
C LYS A 121 6.15 30.24 21.18
N ALA A 122 7.39 29.73 21.14
CA ALA A 122 7.69 28.42 20.57
C ALA A 122 7.15 27.30 21.48
N VAL A 123 6.65 26.20 20.89
CA VAL A 123 6.37 24.97 21.64
C VAL A 123 7.68 24.48 22.28
N ARG A 124 7.81 24.66 23.60
CA ARG A 124 8.92 24.11 24.40
C ARG A 124 8.44 22.82 25.07
N PHE A 125 9.12 21.71 24.79
CA PHE A 125 8.95 20.49 25.57
C PHE A 125 9.72 20.63 26.89
N SER A 126 9.07 20.38 28.03
CA SER A 126 9.65 20.50 29.37
C SER A 126 10.80 19.51 29.58
N LYS A 127 11.87 19.96 30.24
CA LYS A 127 12.96 19.10 30.74
C LYS A 127 12.47 18.32 31.97
N GLY A 128 12.82 17.03 32.04
CA GLY A 128 13.04 16.32 33.31
C GLY A 128 11.82 15.75 34.02
N ILE A 129 11.88 14.42 34.25
CA ILE A 129 11.25 13.74 35.38
C ILE A 129 12.00 14.22 36.64
N ASN A 130 11.33 14.92 37.55
CA ASN A 130 11.86 15.09 38.90
C ASN A 130 11.44 13.88 39.74
N ARG A 131 12.44 13.13 40.20
CA ARG A 131 12.32 12.27 41.38
C ARG A 131 12.21 13.18 42.60
N GLN A 132 11.10 13.13 43.32
CA GLN A 132 11.08 13.38 44.76
C GLN A 132 10.14 12.37 45.42
N SER A 133 10.71 11.66 46.37
CA SER A 133 10.06 10.72 47.28
C SER A 133 9.86 11.39 48.65
N ALA A 134 8.76 11.00 49.30
CA ALA A 134 8.49 10.96 50.74
C ALA A 134 7.65 12.06 51.41
N SER A 135 6.63 11.52 52.11
CA SER A 135 5.98 11.86 53.38
C SER A 135 4.90 12.95 53.48
N LEU A 136 3.80 12.49 54.10
CA LEU A 136 2.58 13.13 54.57
C LEU A 136 2.82 14.34 55.51
N ASN A 137 1.96 15.38 55.44
CA ASN A 137 1.10 15.74 56.57
C ASN A 137 -0.04 16.70 56.22
N VAL A 138 -1.04 16.64 57.11
CA VAL A 138 -2.41 17.16 57.13
C VAL A 138 -2.53 18.70 57.16
N GLY A 139 -3.63 19.22 56.60
CA GLY A 139 -4.11 20.61 56.82
C GLY A 139 -5.40 20.94 56.06
N SER A 140 -6.51 20.97 56.79
CA SER A 140 -7.92 21.05 56.38
C SER A 140 -8.48 22.46 56.09
N SER A 141 -9.41 22.58 55.13
CA SER A 141 -10.66 23.39 55.19
C SER A 141 -11.44 23.22 53.87
N PHE A 142 -12.44 22.33 53.82
CA PHE A 142 -13.89 22.59 53.98
C PHE A 142 -14.46 23.66 53.03
N LEU A 143 -15.29 23.24 52.05
CA LEU A 143 -16.77 23.35 52.13
C LEU A 143 -17.46 22.68 50.91
N PHE A 144 -18.38 21.77 51.27
CA PHE A 144 -19.59 21.22 50.63
C PHE A 144 -20.10 21.79 49.29
N GLY A 145 -20.83 21.05 48.44
CA GLY A 145 -21.50 19.74 48.60
C GLY A 145 -21.27 18.83 47.39
N GLN A 146 -21.22 17.49 47.54
CA GLN A 146 -22.35 16.59 47.80
C GLN A 146 -23.55 16.85 46.86
N GLN A 147 -24.12 15.87 46.15
CA GLN A 147 -23.86 14.43 46.13
C GLN A 147 -24.60 13.81 44.95
N ASN A 148 -23.96 12.79 44.39
CA ASN A 148 -24.53 11.50 43.97
C ASN A 148 -25.37 11.42 42.69
N ASN A 149 -24.91 10.67 41.68
CA ASN A 149 -24.83 9.18 41.60
C ASN A 149 -26.25 8.62 41.36
N ASN A 150 -26.51 7.76 40.39
CA ASN A 150 -25.70 6.63 39.94
C ASN A 150 -26.25 6.08 38.62
N GLU A 151 -25.37 5.40 37.86
CA GLU A 151 -25.63 4.13 37.13
C GLU A 151 -26.70 4.13 36.00
N SER A 152 -26.60 3.37 34.92
CA SER A 152 -25.59 2.49 34.35
C SER A 152 -26.05 2.16 32.91
N ALA A 153 -25.08 1.89 32.04
CA ALA A 153 -25.10 0.91 30.96
C ALA A 153 -26.45 0.40 30.38
N ALA A 154 -26.62 0.49 29.06
CA ALA A 154 -26.71 -0.68 28.19
C ALA A 154 -26.88 -0.30 26.71
N THR A 155 -26.33 -1.18 25.88
CA THR A 155 -26.16 -1.12 24.43
C THR A 155 -27.26 -1.92 23.73
N PHE A 156 -27.46 -1.68 22.43
CA PHE A 156 -28.14 -2.55 21.43
C PHE A 156 -29.68 -2.63 21.58
N THR A 157 -30.53 -2.69 20.54
CA THR A 157 -30.37 -3.21 19.17
C THR A 157 -31.57 -2.78 18.30
N SER A 158 -31.33 -2.73 17.00
CA SER A 158 -32.21 -3.11 15.88
C SER A 158 -33.51 -2.33 15.62
N PHE A 159 -33.39 -1.44 14.64
CA PHE A 159 -34.43 -1.10 13.67
C PHE A 159 -35.04 -2.37 13.05
N SER A 160 -36.37 -2.45 13.00
CA SER A 160 -37.12 -3.29 12.07
C SER A 160 -38.20 -2.42 11.43
N SER A 161 -38.26 -2.53 10.11
CA SER A 161 -39.15 -1.85 9.17
C SER A 161 -40.62 -2.25 9.33
N THR A 162 -41.52 -1.28 9.18
CA THR A 162 -42.83 -1.51 8.57
C THR A 162 -43.32 -0.24 7.87
N SER A 163 -43.58 -0.42 6.58
CA SER A 163 -44.25 0.47 5.65
C SER A 163 -45.75 0.55 5.95
N SER A 164 -46.33 1.74 5.84
CA SER A 164 -47.71 1.91 5.38
C SER A 164 -47.88 3.27 4.71
N SER A 165 -48.40 3.17 3.49
CA SER A 165 -48.85 4.22 2.57
C SER A 165 -50.20 4.79 3.00
N SER A 166 -50.38 6.11 2.92
CA SER A 166 -51.59 6.77 2.37
C SER A 166 -51.47 8.30 2.39
N GLU A 167 -51.60 8.91 1.21
CA GLU A 167 -51.89 10.32 0.87
C GLU A 167 -53.38 10.68 1.16
N PRO A 168 -53.91 11.91 0.85
CA PRO A 168 -53.35 13.26 0.57
C PRO A 168 -54.13 14.43 1.26
N GLN A 169 -53.87 15.68 0.82
CA GLN A 169 -54.69 16.93 0.87
C GLN A 169 -54.53 17.86 2.10
N ASP A 170 -54.46 19.20 2.01
CA ASP A 170 -54.32 20.19 0.93
C ASP A 170 -54.13 21.60 1.59
N LYS A 171 -53.62 22.58 0.83
CA LYS A 171 -53.75 24.07 0.98
C LYS A 171 -52.72 24.95 1.75
N ASN A 172 -52.24 25.93 0.96
CA ASN A 172 -51.96 27.36 1.21
C ASN A 172 -50.53 27.86 1.57
N GLU A 173 -49.86 28.31 0.50
CA GLU A 173 -49.20 29.61 0.24
C GLU A 173 -48.53 30.47 1.36
N ALA A 174 -47.36 30.97 0.94
CA ALA A 174 -46.70 32.23 1.31
C ALA A 174 -45.87 32.30 2.60
N ALA A 175 -44.59 31.90 2.50
CA ALA A 175 -43.49 32.56 3.21
C ALA A 175 -42.17 32.40 2.45
N THR A 176 -42.03 33.14 1.35
CA THR A 176 -40.74 33.41 0.72
C THR A 176 -39.90 34.27 1.68
N LYS A 177 -38.97 33.64 2.42
CA LYS A 177 -37.70 34.17 2.96
C LYS A 177 -37.16 33.30 4.12
N SER A 178 -36.76 32.06 3.84
CA SER A 178 -35.82 31.33 4.73
C SER A 178 -35.20 30.10 4.07
N GLY A 179 -34.77 30.22 2.81
CA GLY A 179 -34.18 29.10 2.06
C GLY A 179 -32.65 29.03 2.09
N LEU A 180 -31.97 29.90 2.84
CA LEU A 180 -30.54 30.20 2.62
C LEU A 180 -29.57 29.70 3.69
N VAL A 181 -30.01 28.89 4.67
CA VAL A 181 -29.10 28.35 5.69
C VAL A 181 -29.43 26.90 6.00
N ALA A 182 -29.12 26.01 5.06
CA ALA A 182 -28.87 24.60 5.35
C ALA A 182 -28.07 23.93 4.22
N HIS A 183 -26.90 24.48 3.87
CA HIS A 183 -25.80 23.59 3.51
C HIS A 183 -25.39 22.84 4.77
N LEU A 184 -26.19 21.82 5.13
CA LEU A 184 -25.84 20.84 6.14
C LEU A 184 -24.40 20.40 5.85
N HIS A 185 -23.50 20.73 6.77
CA HIS A 185 -22.10 20.35 6.70
C HIS A 185 -22.02 18.87 6.33
N SER A 186 -21.46 18.55 5.16
CA SER A 186 -21.19 17.16 4.81
C SER A 186 -20.39 16.55 5.96
N PRO A 187 -20.75 15.36 6.48
CA PRO A 187 -19.97 14.69 7.52
C PRO A 187 -18.48 14.56 7.17
N LEU A 188 -18.17 14.59 5.87
CA LEU A 188 -16.81 14.63 5.34
C LEU A 188 -16.02 15.88 5.77
N ASP A 189 -16.66 17.04 5.87
CA ASP A 189 -16.00 18.33 6.15
C ASP A 189 -15.79 18.58 7.65
N ALA A 190 -16.25 17.67 8.51
CA ALA A 190 -16.05 17.75 9.95
C ALA A 190 -14.54 17.86 10.28
N PRO A 191 -14.17 18.64 11.30
CA PRO A 191 -12.80 18.66 11.79
C PRO A 191 -12.37 17.28 12.26
N PHE A 192 -11.13 16.90 11.98
CA PHE A 192 -10.59 15.64 12.43
C PHE A 192 -10.46 15.59 13.96
N ASN A 193 -10.61 14.39 14.51
CA ASN A 193 -10.47 14.15 15.95
C ASN A 193 -9.14 13.47 16.31
N ARG A 194 -8.90 13.34 17.62
CA ARG A 194 -7.66 12.73 18.15
C ARG A 194 -7.53 11.26 17.78
N THR A 195 -8.63 10.52 17.73
CA THR A 195 -8.63 9.09 17.39
C THR A 195 -8.18 8.86 15.96
N GLU A 196 -8.64 9.70 15.02
CA GLU A 196 -8.22 9.68 13.63
C GLU A 196 -6.73 9.98 13.47
N LEU A 197 -6.22 10.99 14.17
CA LEU A 197 -4.79 11.31 14.19
C LEU A 197 -3.95 10.14 14.72
N LEU A 198 -4.35 9.54 15.84
CA LEU A 198 -3.65 8.40 16.42
C LEU A 198 -3.65 7.19 15.48
N ALA A 199 -4.78 6.92 14.82
CA ALA A 199 -4.88 5.86 13.82
C ALA A 199 -3.94 6.12 12.62
N ALA A 200 -3.89 7.37 12.12
CA ALA A 200 -3.01 7.75 11.02
C ALA A 200 -1.52 7.61 11.39
N LEU A 201 -1.14 8.00 12.62
CA LEU A 201 0.22 7.84 13.14
C LEU A 201 0.60 6.36 13.29
N ARG A 202 -0.29 5.54 13.84
CA ARG A 202 -0.06 4.09 14.00
C ARG A 202 0.16 3.39 12.66
N ASN A 203 -0.51 3.84 11.62
CA ASN A 203 -0.40 3.29 10.27
C ASN A 203 0.75 3.92 9.44
N THR A 204 1.62 4.73 10.04
CA THR A 204 2.77 5.33 9.35
C THR A 204 4.00 4.43 9.53
N PRO A 205 4.61 3.91 8.45
CA PRO A 205 5.68 2.92 8.54
C PRO A 205 6.96 3.46 9.23
N TYR A 206 7.66 2.57 9.94
CA TYR A 206 8.97 2.83 10.56
C TYR A 206 10.12 2.70 9.55
N GLY A 207 11.26 3.31 9.87
CA GLY A 207 12.51 3.19 9.10
C GLY A 207 12.42 3.78 7.69
N LYS A 208 11.45 4.67 7.43
CA LYS A 208 11.31 5.34 6.14
C LYS A 208 12.09 6.65 6.14
N ALA A 209 12.67 6.98 4.98
CA ALA A 209 13.37 8.24 4.78
C ALA A 209 12.40 9.44 4.96
N PRO A 210 12.85 10.52 5.63
CA PRO A 210 12.05 11.70 5.85
C PRO A 210 11.96 12.56 4.58
N GLY A 211 11.03 13.51 4.59
CA GLY A 211 10.97 14.57 3.58
C GLY A 211 12.03 15.66 3.81
N PRO A 212 11.92 16.79 3.07
CA PRO A 212 12.81 17.94 3.22
C PRO A 212 12.79 18.61 4.60
N ASP A 213 11.80 18.30 5.43
CA ASP A 213 11.63 18.79 6.80
C ASP A 213 12.42 17.96 7.84
N GLU A 214 13.04 16.84 7.42
CA GLU A 214 13.83 15.93 8.25
C GLU A 214 13.05 15.36 9.45
N VAL A 215 11.72 15.31 9.36
CA VAL A 215 10.86 14.71 10.38
C VAL A 215 10.69 13.23 10.09
N TYR A 216 11.10 12.40 11.04
CA TYR A 216 10.99 10.94 11.00
C TYR A 216 9.68 10.45 11.63
N SER A 217 9.19 9.28 11.22
CA SER A 217 7.91 8.74 11.69
C SER A 217 7.97 8.34 13.16
N GLU A 218 9.12 7.84 13.60
CA GLU A 218 9.46 7.54 15.00
C GLU A 218 9.24 8.77 15.88
N ALA A 219 9.69 9.94 15.42
CA ALA A 219 9.59 11.17 16.18
C ALA A 219 8.13 11.55 16.45
N LEU A 220 7.24 11.35 15.48
CA LEU A 220 5.82 11.67 15.62
C LEU A 220 5.09 10.74 16.59
N ARG A 221 5.55 9.50 16.74
CA ARG A 221 4.95 8.53 17.70
C ARG A 221 5.35 8.80 19.14
N HIS A 222 6.49 9.45 19.36
CA HIS A 222 6.99 9.83 20.69
C HIS A 222 6.60 11.27 21.10
N ILE A 223 5.76 11.95 20.32
CA ILE A 223 5.26 13.28 20.68
C ILE A 223 4.36 13.20 21.91
N SER A 224 4.52 14.18 22.81
CA SER A 224 3.69 14.30 24.01
C SER A 224 2.22 14.59 23.69
N SER A 225 1.31 14.32 24.64
CA SER A 225 -0.12 14.63 24.49
C SER A 225 -0.40 16.10 24.12
N LYS A 226 0.38 17.04 24.66
CA LYS A 226 0.33 18.47 24.29
C LYS A 226 0.73 18.69 22.82
N GLY A 227 1.79 18.02 22.37
CA GLY A 227 2.23 18.12 20.98
C GLY A 227 1.25 17.47 19.98
N LEU A 228 0.61 16.35 20.35
CA LEU A 228 -0.46 15.74 19.54
C LEU A 228 -1.65 16.69 19.37
N ARG A 229 -2.07 17.36 20.45
CA ARG A 229 -3.14 18.38 20.39
C ARG A 229 -2.74 19.56 19.49
N PHE A 230 -1.48 19.98 19.54
CA PHE A 230 -1.00 21.04 18.65
C PHE A 230 -0.99 20.61 17.18
N LEU A 231 -0.46 19.42 16.89
CA LEU A 231 -0.44 18.85 15.55
C LEU A 231 -1.86 18.73 14.98
N LEU A 232 -2.81 18.20 15.77
CA LEU A 232 -4.21 18.09 15.36
C LEU A 232 -4.81 19.45 15.02
N ARG A 233 -4.59 20.48 15.86
CA ARG A 233 -5.06 21.84 15.59
C ARG A 233 -4.51 22.38 14.27
N CYS A 234 -3.23 22.13 13.98
CA CYS A 234 -2.60 22.58 12.74
C CYS A 234 -3.16 21.86 11.51
N ILE A 235 -3.36 20.53 11.59
CA ILE A 235 -3.98 19.75 10.52
C ILE A 235 -5.42 20.23 10.29
N ASN A 236 -6.20 20.43 11.35
CA ASN A 236 -7.57 20.94 11.24
C ASN A 236 -7.64 22.35 10.68
N HIS A 237 -6.70 23.23 11.04
CA HIS A 237 -6.62 24.55 10.43
C HIS A 237 -6.32 24.47 8.93
N SER A 238 -5.39 23.59 8.53
CA SER A 238 -5.13 23.31 7.11
C SER A 238 -6.37 22.76 6.40
N TRP A 239 -7.10 21.84 7.04
CA TRP A 239 -8.33 21.23 6.53
C TRP A 239 -9.45 22.25 6.31
N THR A 240 -9.77 23.05 7.33
CA THR A 240 -10.90 23.99 7.30
C THR A 240 -10.65 25.21 6.43
N THR A 241 -9.40 25.67 6.30
CA THR A 241 -9.05 26.80 5.43
C THR A 241 -8.69 26.35 4.01
N GLY A 242 -8.27 25.09 3.85
CA GLY A 242 -7.65 24.58 2.63
C GLY A 242 -6.20 25.04 2.44
N THR A 243 -5.61 25.75 3.40
CA THR A 243 -4.23 26.24 3.29
C THR A 243 -3.26 25.09 3.52
N ILE A 244 -2.39 24.83 2.56
CA ILE A 244 -1.37 23.78 2.67
C ILE A 244 -0.06 24.41 3.14
N PRO A 245 0.53 23.96 4.26
CA PRO A 245 1.84 24.41 4.71
C PRO A 245 2.88 24.33 3.60
N VAL A 246 3.73 25.36 3.48
CA VAL A 246 4.75 25.46 2.43
C VAL A 246 5.67 24.24 2.45
N GLU A 247 6.05 23.77 3.64
CA GLU A 247 6.88 22.58 3.80
C GLU A 247 6.25 21.29 3.23
N TRP A 248 4.92 21.18 3.19
CA TRP A 248 4.22 20.02 2.61
C TRP A 248 4.18 20.06 1.08
N ARG A 249 4.40 21.23 0.48
CA ARG A 249 4.51 21.43 -0.96
C ARG A 249 5.89 21.07 -1.53
N ARG A 250 6.85 20.75 -0.65
CA ARG A 250 8.24 20.40 -0.99
C ARG A 250 8.40 18.90 -1.17
N ALA A 251 9.18 18.50 -2.16
CA ALA A 251 9.64 17.12 -2.31
C ALA A 251 11.13 17.06 -2.68
N THR A 252 11.79 15.98 -2.25
CA THR A 252 13.09 15.58 -2.81
C THR A 252 12.88 14.31 -3.64
N ILE A 253 13.10 14.39 -4.96
CA ILE A 253 13.02 13.25 -5.87
C ILE A 253 14.33 12.46 -5.77
N VAL A 254 14.21 11.16 -5.52
CA VAL A 254 15.32 10.21 -5.51
C VAL A 254 15.05 9.18 -6.62
N PRO A 255 15.88 9.13 -7.67
CA PRO A 255 15.73 8.15 -8.74
C PRO A 255 16.16 6.77 -8.24
N LEU A 256 15.28 5.78 -8.35
CA LEU A 256 15.58 4.38 -8.03
C LEU A 256 15.65 3.54 -9.30
N LEU A 257 16.76 2.83 -9.50
CA LEU A 257 16.95 1.97 -10.66
C LEU A 257 15.97 0.79 -10.62
N LYS A 258 15.26 0.56 -11.72
CA LYS A 258 14.40 -0.62 -11.89
C LYS A 258 15.28 -1.88 -11.95
N PRO A 259 14.91 -2.97 -11.26
CA PRO A 259 15.69 -4.22 -11.28
C PRO A 259 15.93 -4.72 -12.71
N GLY A 260 17.18 -5.06 -13.02
CA GLY A 260 17.57 -5.65 -14.32
C GLY A 260 17.52 -4.70 -15.53
N LYS A 261 17.39 -3.38 -15.31
CA LYS A 261 17.44 -2.38 -16.38
C LYS A 261 18.79 -1.65 -16.41
N SER A 262 19.19 -1.18 -17.59
CA SER A 262 20.47 -0.49 -17.77
C SER A 262 20.49 0.84 -16.99
N PRO A 263 21.55 1.12 -16.20
CA PRO A 263 21.69 2.38 -15.48
C PRO A 263 21.97 3.58 -16.39
N GLU A 264 22.27 3.38 -17.67
CA GLU A 264 22.58 4.46 -18.62
C GLU A 264 21.32 5.15 -19.16
N LEU A 265 20.17 4.47 -19.10
CA LEU A 265 18.91 4.99 -19.64
C LEU A 265 18.08 5.66 -18.54
N LEU A 266 17.63 6.90 -18.79
CA LEU A 266 16.79 7.64 -17.85
C LEU A 266 15.48 6.90 -17.51
N GLU A 267 14.89 6.23 -18.49
CA GLU A 267 13.64 5.47 -18.33
C GLU A 267 13.76 4.25 -17.39
N SER A 268 14.99 3.83 -17.11
CA SER A 268 15.28 2.77 -16.15
C SER A 268 15.07 3.20 -14.71
N TYR A 269 14.92 4.50 -14.42
CA TYR A 269 14.75 5.01 -13.07
C TYR A 269 13.29 5.33 -12.75
N ARG A 270 12.90 5.13 -11.48
CA ARG A 270 11.62 5.59 -10.91
C ARG A 270 11.86 6.82 -10.03
N PRO A 271 11.19 7.95 -10.28
CA PRO A 271 11.39 9.17 -9.50
C PRO A 271 10.60 9.14 -8.17
N ILE A 272 11.18 8.62 -7.09
CA ILE A 272 10.49 8.57 -5.80
C ILE A 272 10.55 9.93 -5.09
N SER A 273 9.40 10.51 -4.82
CA SER A 273 9.24 11.76 -4.08
C SER A 273 9.24 11.53 -2.56
N LEU A 274 10.29 11.98 -1.90
CA LEU A 274 10.33 12.09 -0.44
C LEU A 274 9.58 13.36 -0.02
N THR A 275 8.38 13.20 0.54
CA THR A 275 7.53 14.27 1.08
C THR A 275 7.49 14.23 2.61
N SER A 276 7.10 15.36 3.23
CA SER A 276 6.96 15.48 4.69
C SER A 276 6.13 14.33 5.28
N ILE A 277 6.62 13.71 6.35
CA ILE A 277 5.86 12.67 7.05
C ILE A 277 4.62 13.27 7.72
N VAL A 278 4.70 14.53 8.16
CA VAL A 278 3.54 15.25 8.71
C VAL A 278 2.46 15.44 7.65
N SER A 279 2.84 15.79 6.41
CA SER A 279 1.93 15.79 5.25
C SER A 279 1.28 14.42 5.07
N LYS A 280 2.08 13.35 5.08
CA LYS A 280 1.55 11.98 4.90
C LYS A 280 0.55 11.58 5.99
N VAL A 281 0.70 12.07 7.22
CA VAL A 281 -0.29 11.85 8.29
C VAL A 281 -1.59 12.58 7.97
N ALA A 282 -1.53 13.84 7.56
CA ALA A 282 -2.72 14.59 7.14
C ALA A 282 -3.40 13.93 5.93
N GLU A 283 -2.63 13.54 4.91
CA GLU A 283 -3.10 12.82 3.73
C GLU A 283 -3.84 11.52 4.10
N LYS A 284 -3.36 10.74 5.08
CA LYS A 284 -4.05 9.54 5.57
C LYS A 284 -5.42 9.86 6.17
N MET A 285 -5.52 10.96 6.91
CA MET A 285 -6.78 11.39 7.53
C MET A 285 -7.77 11.85 6.47
N VAL A 286 -7.32 12.67 5.52
CA VAL A 286 -8.11 13.11 4.35
C VAL A 286 -8.55 11.91 3.51
N LEU A 287 -7.65 10.98 3.21
CA LEU A 287 -7.95 9.78 2.44
C LEU A 287 -9.03 8.93 3.09
N LYS A 288 -8.99 8.77 4.41
CA LYS A 288 -10.02 8.01 5.14
C LYS A 288 -11.40 8.64 4.98
N GLY A 289 -11.49 9.97 5.07
CA GLY A 289 -12.73 10.70 4.80
C GLY A 289 -13.17 10.55 3.35
N LEU A 290 -12.26 10.77 2.39
CA LEU A 290 -12.56 10.65 0.96
C LEU A 290 -13.12 9.27 0.60
N LEU A 291 -12.50 8.20 1.10
CA LEU A 291 -12.95 6.82 0.84
C LEU A 291 -14.29 6.46 1.51
N TRP A 292 -14.77 7.28 2.46
CA TRP A 292 -16.09 7.11 3.05
C TRP A 292 -17.21 7.57 2.11
N VAL A 293 -16.95 8.60 1.28
CA VAL A 293 -17.93 9.17 0.33
C VAL A 293 -17.70 8.73 -1.11
N TRP A 294 -16.50 8.29 -1.45
CA TRP A 294 -16.11 7.96 -2.81
C TRP A 294 -15.44 6.60 -2.86
N THR A 295 -15.84 5.79 -3.82
CA THR A 295 -15.21 4.50 -4.10
C THR A 295 -14.67 4.49 -5.52
N PRO A 296 -13.47 3.92 -5.75
CA PRO A 296 -12.98 3.74 -7.11
C PRO A 296 -13.94 2.88 -7.93
N HIS A 297 -13.95 3.10 -9.25
CA HIS A 297 -14.82 2.40 -10.20
C HIS A 297 -14.77 0.87 -10.00
N PRO A 298 -15.89 0.12 -10.20
CA PRO A 298 -15.92 -1.34 -10.03
C PRO A 298 -14.84 -2.09 -10.82
N HIS A 299 -14.52 -1.61 -12.02
CA HIS A 299 -13.49 -2.15 -12.92
C HIS A 299 -12.08 -1.58 -12.68
N GLN A 300 -11.88 -0.76 -11.65
CA GLN A 300 -10.55 -0.45 -11.13
C GLN A 300 -10.27 -1.41 -9.97
N TYR A 301 -9.23 -2.23 -10.10
CA TYR A 301 -8.88 -3.27 -9.12
C TYR A 301 -7.80 -2.82 -8.15
N ALA A 302 -6.93 -1.89 -8.54
CA ALA A 302 -5.91 -1.37 -7.63
C ALA A 302 -6.49 -0.42 -6.60
N TYR A 303 -5.78 -0.30 -5.47
CA TYR A 303 -6.06 0.66 -4.40
C TYR A 303 -7.47 0.56 -3.80
N ARG A 304 -8.07 -0.63 -3.88
CA ARG A 304 -9.33 -0.98 -3.22
C ARG A 304 -9.08 -2.06 -2.18
N SER A 305 -9.81 -1.98 -1.08
CA SER A 305 -9.80 -3.06 -0.09
C SER A 305 -10.31 -4.34 -0.74
N MET A 306 -9.69 -5.47 -0.40
CA MET A 306 -10.09 -6.81 -0.87
C MET A 306 -10.08 -7.00 -2.39
N ARG A 307 -9.36 -6.17 -3.15
CA ARG A 307 -9.13 -6.36 -4.60
C ARG A 307 -7.67 -6.69 -4.86
N THR A 308 -7.42 -7.74 -5.63
CA THR A 308 -6.08 -8.23 -5.95
C THR A 308 -5.86 -8.27 -7.46
N THR A 309 -4.60 -8.38 -7.89
CA THR A 309 -4.24 -8.61 -9.30
C THR A 309 -4.91 -9.88 -9.84
N THR A 310 -5.03 -10.92 -9.00
CA THR A 310 -5.71 -12.18 -9.33
C THR A 310 -7.17 -11.99 -9.71
N MET A 311 -7.88 -11.01 -9.12
CA MET A 311 -9.30 -10.80 -9.42
C MET A 311 -9.52 -10.24 -10.83
N GLN A 312 -8.64 -9.36 -11.32
CA GLN A 312 -8.72 -8.88 -12.69
C GLN A 312 -8.39 -10.00 -13.68
N LEU A 313 -7.36 -10.80 -13.38
CA LEU A 313 -7.02 -11.97 -14.20
C LEU A 313 -8.17 -12.99 -14.24
N ALA A 314 -8.80 -13.27 -13.09
CA ALA A 314 -9.95 -14.16 -13.03
C ALA A 314 -11.15 -13.62 -13.83
N HIS A 315 -11.38 -12.30 -13.80
CA HIS A 315 -12.41 -11.66 -14.60
C HIS A 315 -12.14 -11.80 -16.10
N LEU A 316 -10.91 -11.54 -16.54
CA LEU A 316 -10.50 -11.78 -17.93
C LEU A 316 -10.73 -13.24 -18.35
N ILE A 317 -10.29 -14.20 -17.54
CA ILE A 317 -10.47 -15.63 -17.84
C ILE A 317 -11.96 -15.95 -17.94
N HIS A 318 -12.78 -15.47 -17.00
CA HIS A 318 -14.22 -15.66 -17.03
C HIS A 318 -14.85 -15.09 -18.32
N GLU A 319 -14.51 -13.85 -18.68
CA GLU A 319 -15.02 -13.18 -19.88
C GLU A 319 -14.65 -13.94 -21.16
N VAL A 320 -13.44 -14.50 -21.22
CA VAL A 320 -12.96 -15.28 -22.36
C VAL A 320 -13.65 -16.64 -22.42
N GLU A 321 -13.68 -17.40 -21.33
CA GLU A 321 -14.31 -18.72 -21.27
C GLU A 321 -15.83 -18.65 -21.52
N HIS A 322 -16.50 -17.65 -20.96
CA HIS A 322 -17.93 -17.43 -21.20
C HIS A 322 -18.22 -17.14 -22.68
N ASN A 323 -17.41 -16.28 -23.32
CA ASN A 323 -17.59 -15.98 -24.74
C ASN A 323 -17.29 -17.21 -25.62
N ARG A 324 -16.28 -18.02 -25.28
CA ARG A 324 -15.92 -19.26 -26.01
C ARG A 324 -17.04 -20.31 -26.05
N ASN A 325 -17.98 -20.28 -25.11
CA ASN A 325 -19.14 -21.18 -25.09
C ASN A 325 -20.25 -20.76 -26.06
N HIS A 326 -20.14 -19.61 -26.72
CA HIS A 326 -21.08 -19.16 -27.74
C HIS A 326 -20.55 -19.48 -29.14
N TYR A 327 -21.43 -19.99 -29.99
CA TYR A 327 -21.09 -20.45 -31.33
C TYR A 327 -21.95 -19.76 -32.39
N PHE A 328 -21.35 -19.54 -33.57
CA PHE A 328 -22.04 -19.05 -34.75
C PHE A 328 -21.74 -19.95 -35.95
N GLN A 329 -22.67 -19.95 -36.91
CA GLN A 329 -22.57 -20.75 -38.13
C GLN A 329 -21.74 -20.03 -39.19
N VAL A 330 -20.83 -20.74 -39.82
CA VAL A 330 -20.02 -20.25 -40.95
C VAL A 330 -20.00 -21.29 -42.06
N SER A 331 -20.23 -20.83 -43.29
CA SER A 331 -20.11 -21.65 -44.50
C SER A 331 -18.66 -21.59 -45.00
N LEU A 332 -17.95 -22.72 -45.02
CA LEU A 332 -16.56 -22.81 -45.47
C LEU A 332 -16.44 -23.80 -46.64
N PRO A 333 -15.47 -23.62 -47.56
CA PRO A 333 -15.21 -24.58 -48.62
C PRO A 333 -14.89 -25.96 -48.05
N LYS A 334 -15.44 -27.02 -48.64
CA LYS A 334 -15.10 -28.40 -48.28
C LYS A 334 -13.64 -28.68 -48.63
N LYS A 335 -12.98 -29.55 -47.86
CA LYS A 335 -11.63 -30.05 -48.18
C LYS A 335 -11.53 -30.72 -49.56
N SER A 336 -12.65 -31.22 -50.10
CA SER A 336 -12.74 -31.77 -51.45
C SER A 336 -12.72 -30.72 -52.57
N GLY A 337 -12.74 -29.43 -52.25
CA GLY A 337 -12.75 -28.33 -53.23
C GLY A 337 -14.09 -28.09 -53.94
N ILE A 338 -15.11 -28.93 -53.69
CA ILE A 338 -16.43 -28.83 -54.34
C ILE A 338 -17.51 -28.57 -53.29
N GLY A 339 -18.10 -27.38 -53.36
CA GLY A 339 -19.18 -26.93 -52.49
C GLY A 339 -18.73 -26.47 -51.09
N ASN A 340 -19.68 -25.92 -50.34
CA ASN A 340 -19.45 -25.45 -48.98
C ASN A 340 -20.02 -26.43 -47.94
N GLN A 341 -19.47 -26.39 -46.73
CA GLN A 341 -19.94 -27.10 -45.56
C GLN A 341 -20.22 -26.11 -44.44
N LEU A 342 -21.29 -26.38 -43.67
CA LEU A 342 -21.62 -25.61 -42.48
C LEU A 342 -20.69 -26.03 -41.33
N HIS A 343 -20.03 -25.04 -40.73
CA HIS A 343 -19.21 -25.20 -39.55
C HIS A 343 -19.74 -24.33 -38.43
N TYR A 344 -19.65 -24.81 -37.19
CA TYR A 344 -19.89 -24.01 -35.99
C TYR A 344 -18.55 -23.53 -35.47
N ARG A 345 -18.43 -22.22 -35.23
CA ARG A 345 -17.22 -21.59 -34.71
C ARG A 345 -17.50 -20.94 -33.36
N PRO A 346 -16.62 -21.11 -32.36
CA PRO A 346 -16.74 -20.37 -31.12
C PRO A 346 -16.48 -18.88 -31.38
N HIS A 347 -17.11 -18.03 -30.59
CA HIS A 347 -16.80 -16.60 -30.56
C HIS A 347 -15.36 -16.36 -30.12
N ARG A 348 -14.84 -15.18 -30.47
CA ARG A 348 -13.46 -14.77 -30.22
C ARG A 348 -13.43 -13.61 -29.24
N THR A 349 -12.38 -13.57 -28.43
CA THR A 349 -12.13 -12.46 -27.51
C THR A 349 -10.78 -11.83 -27.84
N LEU A 350 -10.78 -10.53 -28.05
CA LEU A 350 -9.59 -9.70 -28.20
C LEU A 350 -9.32 -8.98 -26.88
N LEU A 351 -8.11 -9.12 -26.36
CA LEU A 351 -7.60 -8.30 -25.28
C LEU A 351 -6.66 -7.25 -25.86
N VAL A 352 -6.88 -5.97 -25.53
CA VAL A 352 -6.00 -4.86 -25.87
C VAL A 352 -5.45 -4.27 -24.57
N LEU A 353 -4.14 -4.33 -24.41
CA LEU A 353 -3.41 -3.73 -23.29
C LEU A 353 -2.91 -2.36 -23.71
N VAL A 354 -3.31 -1.34 -22.96
CA VAL A 354 -2.96 0.06 -23.23
C VAL A 354 -2.08 0.59 -22.11
N ASP A 355 -0.92 1.13 -22.48
CA ASP A 355 0.01 1.79 -21.56
C ASP A 355 -0.15 3.32 -21.67
N PHE A 356 -0.21 4.00 -20.53
CA PHE A 356 -0.19 5.47 -20.49
C PHE A 356 1.23 5.99 -20.21
N SER A 357 1.63 7.00 -20.97
CA SER A 357 2.92 7.67 -20.79
C SER A 357 2.96 8.43 -19.46
N LYS A 358 3.76 7.91 -18.51
CA LYS A 358 4.01 8.52 -17.20
C LYS A 358 2.70 8.89 -16.47
N ALA A 359 1.78 7.94 -16.39
CA ALA A 359 0.39 8.17 -15.97
C ALA A 359 0.22 9.07 -14.72
N PHE A 360 0.91 8.75 -13.62
CA PHE A 360 0.85 9.52 -12.38
C PHE A 360 1.50 10.91 -12.48
N ASP A 361 2.49 11.11 -13.35
CA ASP A 361 3.15 12.40 -13.59
C ASP A 361 2.35 13.28 -14.56
N SER A 362 1.44 12.68 -15.34
CA SER A 362 0.69 13.33 -16.42
C SER A 362 -0.65 13.93 -15.96
N ILE A 363 -1.12 13.65 -14.74
CA ILE A 363 -2.40 14.18 -14.21
C ILE A 363 -2.44 15.71 -14.35
N ASP A 364 -3.38 16.22 -15.14
CA ASP A 364 -3.58 17.66 -15.30
C ASP A 364 -4.39 18.21 -14.12
N HIS A 365 -3.80 19.15 -13.37
CA HIS A 365 -4.42 19.70 -12.16
C HIS A 365 -5.70 20.51 -12.45
N ARG A 366 -5.85 21.05 -13.67
CA ARG A 366 -7.07 21.76 -14.09
C ARG A 366 -8.21 20.78 -14.33
N VAL A 367 -7.92 19.68 -15.03
CA VAL A 367 -8.88 18.59 -15.27
C VAL A 367 -9.27 17.96 -13.93
N PHE A 368 -8.29 17.63 -13.08
CA PHE A 368 -8.56 17.08 -11.75
C PHE A 368 -9.44 18.00 -10.91
N SER A 369 -9.22 19.32 -10.96
CA SER A 369 -10.05 20.30 -10.25
C SER A 369 -11.52 20.28 -10.71
N ARG A 370 -11.80 20.05 -12.00
CA ARG A 370 -13.17 19.87 -12.51
C ARG A 370 -13.79 18.58 -11.98
N LEU A 371 -13.04 17.47 -11.96
CA LEU A 371 -13.52 16.19 -11.43
C LEU A 371 -13.84 16.24 -9.93
N LEU A 372 -13.08 17.03 -9.17
CA LEU A 372 -13.34 17.24 -7.75
C LEU A 372 -14.70 17.89 -7.49
N ALA A 373 -15.32 18.60 -8.46
CA ALA A 373 -16.65 19.18 -8.28
C ALA A 373 -17.72 18.12 -7.93
N ASN A 374 -17.51 16.86 -8.35
CA ASN A 374 -18.40 15.74 -8.07
C ASN A 374 -18.20 15.11 -6.68
N ILE A 375 -17.19 15.53 -5.93
CA ILE A 375 -16.91 15.02 -4.58
C ILE A 375 -17.65 15.91 -3.56
N PRO A 376 -18.45 15.35 -2.63
CA PRO A 376 -19.08 16.15 -1.58
C PRO A 376 -18.02 16.80 -0.65
N GLY A 377 -18.42 17.83 0.10
CA GLY A 377 -17.52 18.51 1.04
C GLY A 377 -16.63 19.61 0.43
N VAL A 378 -16.84 20.85 0.86
CA VAL A 378 -16.07 22.03 0.45
C VAL A 378 -14.62 21.96 0.96
N ASN A 379 -14.41 21.49 2.19
CA ASN A 379 -13.06 21.37 2.77
C ASN A 379 -12.26 20.32 2.01
N CYS A 380 -12.87 19.16 1.75
CA CYS A 380 -12.24 18.07 0.99
C CYS A 380 -11.78 18.52 -0.40
N ARG A 381 -12.70 19.05 -1.22
CA ARG A 381 -12.38 19.52 -2.58
C ARG A 381 -11.27 20.57 -2.57
N ARG A 382 -11.40 21.57 -1.69
CA ARG A 382 -10.43 22.67 -1.59
C ARG A 382 -9.05 22.17 -1.15
N TRP A 383 -9.00 21.27 -0.16
CA TRP A 383 -7.74 20.73 0.34
C TRP A 383 -7.05 19.87 -0.73
N LEU A 384 -7.78 18.97 -1.41
CA LEU A 384 -7.23 18.13 -2.49
C LEU A 384 -6.67 18.96 -3.65
N ARG A 385 -7.41 20.00 -4.09
CA ARG A 385 -6.93 20.93 -5.11
C ARG A 385 -5.65 21.65 -4.66
N ASN A 386 -5.68 22.23 -3.46
CA ASN A 386 -4.57 23.02 -2.94
C ASN A 386 -3.34 22.16 -2.58
N PHE A 387 -3.52 20.85 -2.33
CA PHE A 387 -2.45 19.88 -2.07
C PHE A 387 -1.54 19.68 -3.29
N LEU A 388 -2.11 19.72 -4.49
CA LEU A 388 -1.38 19.60 -5.77
C LEU A 388 -0.83 20.94 -6.26
N CYS A 389 -1.47 22.05 -5.89
CA CYS A 389 -1.08 23.39 -6.33
C CYS A 389 0.21 23.91 -5.65
N GLY A 390 1.04 24.63 -6.41
CA GLY A 390 2.21 25.35 -5.89
C GLY A 390 3.31 24.44 -5.35
N ARG A 391 3.35 23.18 -5.79
CA ARG A 391 4.37 22.21 -5.40
C ARG A 391 5.69 22.46 -6.12
N TYR A 392 6.79 22.15 -5.45
CA TYR A 392 8.11 22.13 -6.06
C TYR A 392 8.93 20.94 -5.58
N ALA A 393 9.79 20.46 -6.48
CA ALA A 393 10.68 19.35 -6.20
C ALA A 393 12.12 19.72 -6.59
N LYS A 394 13.07 19.07 -5.91
CA LYS A 394 14.48 19.00 -6.34
C LYS A 394 14.88 17.54 -6.46
N THR A 395 15.74 17.21 -7.40
CA THR A 395 16.27 15.85 -7.56
C THR A 395 17.57 15.72 -6.77
N ARG A 396 17.75 14.58 -6.10
CA ARG A 396 18.97 14.24 -5.36
C ARG A 396 19.59 12.97 -5.95
N VAL A 397 20.86 13.06 -6.34
CA VAL A 397 21.68 11.93 -6.78
C VAL A 397 22.96 11.93 -5.95
N GLY A 398 23.16 10.87 -5.15
CA GLY A 398 24.22 10.84 -4.14
C GLY A 398 24.10 12.02 -3.17
N HIS A 399 25.16 12.82 -3.08
CA HIS A 399 25.23 14.02 -2.24
C HIS A 399 24.84 15.31 -2.98
N ARG A 400 24.59 15.25 -4.30
CA ARG A 400 24.28 16.42 -5.12
C ARG A 400 22.78 16.64 -5.25
N HIS A 401 22.40 17.91 -5.42
CA HIS A 401 21.02 18.33 -5.59
C HIS A 401 20.87 19.18 -6.86
N SER A 402 19.76 19.01 -7.56
CA SER A 402 19.36 19.92 -8.63
C SER A 402 18.74 21.20 -8.07
N ASP A 403 18.54 22.16 -8.96
CA ASP A 403 17.66 23.30 -8.71
C ASP A 403 16.23 22.87 -8.41
N ARG A 404 15.50 23.76 -7.74
CA ARG A 404 14.08 23.59 -7.48
C ARG A 404 13.29 23.80 -8.78
N ARG A 405 12.38 22.89 -9.06
CA ARG A 405 11.46 22.97 -10.20
C ARG A 405 10.01 22.94 -9.73
N PRO A 406 9.13 23.78 -10.29
CA PRO A 406 7.70 23.72 -9.99
C PRO A 406 7.10 22.45 -10.61
N MET A 407 6.20 21.79 -9.88
CA MET A 407 5.48 20.60 -10.33
C MET A 407 4.08 21.02 -10.80
N LEU A 408 3.93 21.22 -12.12
CA LEU A 408 2.71 21.76 -12.73
C LEU A 408 1.67 20.68 -13.08
N ARG A 409 2.09 19.42 -13.10
CA ARG A 409 1.29 18.24 -13.40
C ARG A 409 1.69 17.08 -12.49
N GLY A 410 0.81 16.09 -12.43
CA GLY A 410 1.06 14.84 -11.75
C GLY A 410 0.83 14.86 -10.26
N VAL A 411 1.03 13.71 -9.63
CA VAL A 411 0.98 13.51 -8.19
C VAL A 411 2.34 13.04 -7.68
N PRO A 412 2.77 13.41 -6.46
CA PRO A 412 4.08 12.98 -5.97
C PRO A 412 4.14 11.47 -5.79
N GLN A 413 5.03 10.79 -6.52
CA GLN A 413 5.21 9.34 -6.42
C GLN A 413 5.82 8.96 -5.07
N GLY A 414 4.99 8.52 -4.13
CA GLY A 414 5.37 8.29 -2.72
C GLY A 414 4.56 9.10 -1.71
N SER A 415 3.64 9.94 -2.19
CA SER A 415 2.52 10.48 -1.40
C SER A 415 1.53 9.37 -1.02
N VAL A 416 0.72 9.63 0.00
CA VAL A 416 -0.34 8.70 0.44
C VAL A 416 -1.55 8.82 -0.48
N LEU A 417 -1.90 10.04 -0.89
CA LEU A 417 -3.05 10.27 -1.75
C LEU A 417 -2.81 9.91 -3.21
N GLY A 418 -1.58 10.07 -3.73
CA GLY A 418 -1.27 9.87 -5.15
C GLY A 418 -1.89 8.62 -5.79
N PRO A 419 -1.74 7.42 -5.18
CA PRO A 419 -2.36 6.19 -5.64
C PRO A 419 -3.89 6.23 -5.82
N TYR A 420 -4.60 7.07 -5.06
CA TYR A 420 -6.06 7.18 -5.08
C TYR A 420 -6.56 8.32 -5.99
N LEU A 421 -5.76 9.37 -6.16
CA LEU A 421 -6.11 10.48 -7.05
C LEU A 421 -6.10 10.06 -8.52
N PHE A 422 -5.24 9.10 -8.91
CA PHE A 422 -5.24 8.57 -10.28
C PHE A 422 -6.52 7.79 -10.62
N PRO A 423 -6.96 6.78 -9.83
CA PRO A 423 -8.28 6.16 -9.99
C PRO A 423 -9.46 7.14 -10.04
N LEU A 424 -9.41 8.22 -9.24
CA LEU A 424 -10.42 9.28 -9.31
C LEU A 424 -10.39 10.00 -10.66
N TYR A 425 -9.18 10.28 -11.17
CA TYR A 425 -8.95 10.91 -12.47
C TYR A 425 -9.50 10.10 -13.64
N VAL A 426 -9.26 8.79 -13.65
CA VAL A 426 -9.67 7.88 -14.74
C VAL A 426 -11.08 7.30 -14.57
N HIS A 427 -11.79 7.63 -13.48
CA HIS A 427 -13.14 7.13 -13.24
C HIS A 427 -14.09 7.41 -14.43
N PRO A 428 -14.15 8.62 -15.02
CA PRO A 428 -15.01 8.88 -16.17
C PRO A 428 -14.61 8.09 -17.43
N LEU A 429 -13.32 7.78 -17.59
CA LEU A 429 -12.83 6.97 -18.70
C LEU A 429 -13.41 5.55 -18.61
N LEU A 430 -13.41 4.95 -17.42
CA LEU A 430 -13.97 3.60 -17.26
C LEU A 430 -15.47 3.58 -17.51
N ASN A 431 -16.22 4.62 -17.12
CA ASN A 431 -17.63 4.75 -17.47
C ASN A 431 -17.83 4.83 -19.00
N LEU A 432 -17.00 5.62 -19.69
CA LEU A 432 -17.08 5.75 -21.15
C LEU A 432 -16.81 4.41 -21.85
N LEU A 433 -15.74 3.71 -21.48
CA LEU A 433 -15.33 2.49 -22.17
C LEU A 433 -16.26 1.30 -21.88
N ASN A 434 -16.76 1.18 -20.64
CA ASN A 434 -17.72 0.12 -20.28
C ASN A 434 -19.16 0.43 -20.73
N GLY A 435 -19.40 1.56 -21.42
CA GLY A 435 -20.68 1.88 -22.04
C GLY A 435 -20.88 1.23 -23.43
N PHE A 436 -19.83 0.67 -24.03
CA PHE A 436 -19.92 0.02 -25.35
C PHE A 436 -20.34 -1.45 -25.22
N ALA A 437 -21.30 -1.88 -26.04
CA ALA A 437 -21.76 -3.27 -26.05
C ALA A 437 -20.64 -4.23 -26.48
N GLY A 438 -20.51 -5.36 -25.78
CA GLY A 438 -19.46 -6.35 -26.05
C GLY A 438 -18.05 -5.92 -25.64
N VAL A 439 -17.91 -4.81 -24.90
CA VAL A 439 -16.63 -4.26 -24.45
C VAL A 439 -16.60 -4.18 -22.93
N THR A 440 -15.50 -4.64 -22.36
CA THR A 440 -15.22 -4.56 -20.92
C THR A 440 -13.85 -3.93 -20.73
N ALA A 441 -13.77 -2.84 -19.97
CA ALA A 441 -12.52 -2.13 -19.69
C ALA A 441 -12.17 -2.21 -18.21
N ASP A 442 -11.07 -2.90 -17.91
CA ASP A 442 -10.53 -3.13 -16.57
C ASP A 442 -9.20 -2.38 -16.37
N MET A 443 -8.95 -1.90 -15.16
CA MET A 443 -7.69 -1.26 -14.79
C MET A 443 -7.08 -1.84 -13.52
N TYR A 444 -5.75 -1.93 -13.49
CA TYR A 444 -4.97 -2.04 -12.26
C TYR A 444 -4.02 -0.86 -12.17
N ALA A 445 -4.32 0.10 -11.31
CA ALA A 445 -3.60 1.37 -11.24
C ALA A 445 -3.67 2.05 -12.62
N ASP A 446 -2.54 2.21 -13.30
CA ASP A 446 -2.41 2.77 -14.65
C ASP A 446 -2.49 1.75 -15.80
N ASP A 447 -2.38 0.45 -15.52
CA ASP A 447 -2.48 -0.60 -16.55
C ASP A 447 -3.95 -0.77 -17.01
N LEU A 448 -4.26 -0.40 -18.25
CA LEU A 448 -5.60 -0.53 -18.84
C LEU A 448 -5.70 -1.78 -19.75
N SER A 449 -6.72 -2.59 -19.51
CA SER A 449 -7.06 -3.78 -20.28
C SER A 449 -8.46 -3.62 -20.88
N ILE A 450 -8.57 -3.70 -22.20
CA ILE A 450 -9.83 -3.62 -22.93
C ILE A 450 -10.12 -5.00 -23.54
N ILE A 451 -11.22 -5.61 -23.13
CA ILE A 451 -11.69 -6.90 -23.61
C ILE A 451 -12.81 -6.62 -24.60
N VAL A 452 -12.67 -7.13 -25.82
CA VAL A 452 -13.67 -7.00 -26.89
C VAL A 452 -14.11 -8.39 -27.31
N LYS A 453 -15.40 -8.67 -27.20
CA LYS A 453 -16.03 -9.93 -27.60
C LYS A 453 -16.63 -9.75 -29.00
N GLY A 454 -16.39 -10.69 -29.90
CA GLY A 454 -17.00 -10.72 -31.24
C GLY A 454 -17.20 -12.14 -31.73
N GLN A 455 -18.08 -12.34 -32.71
CA GLN A 455 -18.26 -13.65 -33.34
C GLN A 455 -16.99 -14.02 -34.12
N SER A 456 -16.48 -13.06 -34.90
CA SER A 456 -15.28 -13.20 -35.70
C SER A 456 -14.26 -12.07 -35.43
N ARG A 457 -13.09 -12.12 -36.09
CA ARG A 457 -12.11 -11.02 -35.98
C ARG A 457 -12.61 -9.79 -36.74
N GLU A 458 -13.30 -10.05 -37.84
CA GLU A 458 -13.95 -9.10 -38.71
C GLU A 458 -14.97 -8.24 -37.96
N ASP A 459 -15.62 -8.80 -36.93
CA ASP A 459 -16.58 -8.05 -36.09
C ASP A 459 -15.89 -7.30 -34.92
N ALA A 460 -14.92 -7.94 -34.29
CA ALA A 460 -14.29 -7.41 -33.07
C ALA A 460 -13.24 -6.33 -33.37
N ILE A 461 -12.54 -6.36 -34.50
CA ILE A 461 -11.52 -5.35 -34.85
C ILE A 461 -12.12 -3.97 -35.10
N PRO A 462 -13.20 -3.80 -35.88
CA PRO A 462 -13.87 -2.51 -36.03
C PRO A 462 -14.34 -1.94 -34.68
N THR A 463 -14.92 -2.79 -33.83
CA THR A 463 -15.34 -2.41 -32.48
C THR A 463 -14.15 -1.94 -31.64
N ALA A 464 -13.04 -2.69 -31.65
CA ALA A 464 -11.83 -2.34 -30.93
C ALA A 464 -11.21 -1.02 -31.43
N ASN A 465 -11.11 -0.82 -32.75
CA ASN A 465 -10.59 0.41 -33.34
C ASN A 465 -11.47 1.62 -33.00
N MET A 466 -12.81 1.47 -33.03
CA MET A 466 -13.73 2.51 -32.59
C MET A 466 -13.50 2.88 -31.11
N VAL A 467 -13.39 1.89 -30.22
CA VAL A 467 -13.12 2.10 -28.79
C VAL A 467 -11.77 2.78 -28.57
N LEU A 468 -10.72 2.36 -29.29
CA LEU A 468 -9.39 2.97 -29.23
C LEU A 468 -9.39 4.43 -29.72
N GLN A 469 -10.20 4.77 -30.72
CA GLN A 469 -10.40 6.15 -31.15
C GLN A 469 -11.07 7.00 -30.06
N LYS A 470 -12.10 6.48 -29.39
CA LYS A 470 -12.76 7.17 -28.27
C LYS A 470 -11.82 7.34 -27.08
N LEU A 471 -11.03 6.31 -26.76
CA LEU A 471 -9.97 6.37 -25.76
C LEU A 471 -8.93 7.44 -26.12
N HIS A 472 -8.50 7.50 -27.38
CA HIS A 472 -7.52 8.48 -27.82
C HIS A 472 -8.05 9.92 -27.71
N ALA A 473 -9.30 10.17 -28.14
CA ALA A 473 -9.94 11.48 -27.99
C ALA A 473 -10.02 11.90 -26.51
N TRP A 474 -10.51 11.01 -25.64
CA TRP A 474 -10.56 11.26 -24.20
C TRP A 474 -9.16 11.54 -23.61
N SER A 475 -8.16 10.76 -24.03
CA SER A 475 -6.76 10.91 -23.62
C SER A 475 -6.19 12.30 -23.94
N GLN A 476 -6.50 12.85 -25.13
CA GLN A 476 -6.08 14.20 -25.52
C GLN A 476 -6.76 15.27 -24.69
N GLU A 477 -8.09 15.19 -24.51
CA GLU A 477 -8.87 16.15 -23.73
C GLU A 477 -8.48 16.19 -22.25
N ASN A 478 -8.04 15.04 -21.72
CA ASN A 478 -7.69 14.86 -20.31
C ASN A 478 -6.17 14.76 -20.10
N GLY A 479 -5.34 15.13 -21.07
CA GLY A 479 -3.88 15.22 -20.89
C GLY A 479 -3.17 13.94 -20.43
N LEU A 480 -3.75 12.76 -20.69
CA LEU A 480 -3.22 11.46 -20.30
C LEU A 480 -2.78 10.68 -21.54
N ALA A 481 -1.61 11.02 -22.09
CA ALA A 481 -1.13 10.48 -23.36
C ALA A 481 -0.92 8.95 -23.34
N ILE A 482 -1.37 8.27 -24.38
CA ILE A 482 -1.13 6.82 -24.60
C ILE A 482 0.31 6.61 -25.08
N ASN A 483 0.95 5.50 -24.70
CA ASN A 483 2.23 5.05 -25.23
C ASN A 483 2.03 3.91 -26.23
N PRO A 484 1.99 4.19 -27.54
CA PRO A 484 1.62 3.20 -28.55
C PRO A 484 2.66 2.08 -28.67
N SER A 485 3.94 2.41 -28.42
CA SER A 485 5.05 1.45 -28.50
C SER A 485 5.01 0.35 -27.42
N LYS A 486 4.21 0.55 -26.38
CA LYS A 486 4.02 -0.39 -25.27
C LYS A 486 2.64 -1.01 -25.23
N CYS A 487 1.74 -0.58 -26.12
CA CYS A 487 0.47 -1.25 -26.30
C CYS A 487 0.72 -2.61 -26.95
N GLU A 488 -0.04 -3.62 -26.53
CA GLU A 488 -0.02 -4.96 -27.10
C GLU A 488 -1.42 -5.54 -27.07
N ALA A 489 -1.72 -6.47 -27.96
CA ALA A 489 -3.01 -7.13 -28.00
C ALA A 489 -2.86 -8.65 -28.11
N ALA A 490 -3.89 -9.37 -27.71
CA ALA A 490 -3.93 -10.82 -27.67
C ALA A 490 -5.29 -11.35 -28.15
N TRP A 491 -5.27 -12.27 -29.11
CA TRP A 491 -6.44 -13.06 -29.45
C TRP A 491 -6.54 -14.31 -28.59
N PHE A 492 -7.73 -14.54 -28.04
CA PHE A 492 -8.08 -15.78 -27.40
C PHE A 492 -9.05 -16.60 -28.27
N THR A 493 -8.63 -17.80 -28.65
CA THR A 493 -9.40 -18.69 -29.53
C THR A 493 -9.13 -20.17 -29.22
N LEU A 494 -10.14 -21.02 -29.44
CA LEU A 494 -10.00 -22.48 -29.42
C LEU A 494 -9.95 -23.09 -30.84
N SER A 495 -10.15 -22.28 -31.89
CA SER A 495 -10.17 -22.77 -33.27
C SER A 495 -8.75 -23.09 -33.75
N THR A 496 -8.55 -24.32 -34.25
CA THR A 496 -7.23 -24.86 -34.63
C THR A 496 -7.05 -25.05 -36.14
N HIS A 497 -7.97 -24.59 -37.00
CA HIS A 497 -8.07 -25.14 -38.35
C HIS A 497 -8.28 -24.14 -39.51
N THR A 498 -7.95 -22.84 -39.36
CA THR A 498 -7.92 -21.93 -40.53
C THR A 498 -6.74 -20.97 -40.58
N GLU A 499 -6.30 -20.58 -41.79
CA GLU A 499 -5.25 -19.56 -42.01
C GLU A 499 -5.56 -18.23 -41.33
N SER A 500 -6.85 -17.89 -41.22
CA SER A 500 -7.32 -16.68 -40.52
C SER A 500 -7.06 -16.69 -39.01
N ASP A 501 -6.66 -17.82 -38.41
CA ASP A 501 -6.26 -17.89 -37.00
C ASP A 501 -4.80 -17.49 -36.76
N TYR A 502 -3.96 -17.63 -37.79
CA TYR A 502 -2.55 -17.29 -37.74
C TYR A 502 -2.29 -15.80 -38.06
N ASP A 503 -3.21 -15.13 -38.77
CA ASP A 503 -3.08 -13.73 -39.24
C ASP A 503 -1.72 -13.43 -39.90
N ARG A 504 -1.27 -14.30 -40.80
CA ARG A 504 0.07 -14.18 -41.39
C ARG A 504 0.24 -12.93 -42.27
N GLU A 505 -0.85 -12.31 -42.69
CA GLU A 505 -0.87 -11.20 -43.65
C GLU A 505 -1.28 -9.85 -43.05
N GLY A 506 -1.64 -9.78 -41.76
CA GLY A 506 -2.03 -8.53 -41.11
C GLY A 506 -3.27 -7.88 -41.72
N ARG A 507 -4.25 -8.68 -42.16
CA ARG A 507 -5.46 -8.19 -42.86
C ARG A 507 -6.32 -7.26 -42.01
N TRP A 508 -6.15 -7.30 -40.68
CA TRP A 508 -6.98 -6.59 -39.73
C TRP A 508 -6.14 -5.72 -38.78
N PRO A 509 -5.68 -4.54 -39.24
CA PRO A 509 -4.81 -3.69 -38.44
C PRO A 509 -5.56 -3.13 -37.22
N LEU A 510 -4.99 -3.32 -36.05
CA LEU A 510 -5.39 -2.65 -34.83
C LEU A 510 -4.47 -1.43 -34.63
N ALA A 511 -5.02 -0.23 -34.49
CA ALA A 511 -4.21 0.97 -34.38
C ALA A 511 -4.66 1.91 -33.26
N VAL A 512 -3.70 2.53 -32.60
CA VAL A 512 -3.94 3.61 -31.63
C VAL A 512 -2.97 4.75 -31.90
N THR A 513 -3.47 5.98 -31.93
CA THR A 513 -2.69 7.20 -32.21
C THR A 513 -1.93 7.17 -33.56
N GLY A 514 -2.43 6.41 -34.54
CA GLY A 514 -1.77 6.24 -35.85
C GLY A 514 -0.68 5.16 -35.89
N CYS A 515 -0.38 4.50 -34.77
CA CYS A 515 0.57 3.39 -34.70
C CYS A 515 -0.18 2.05 -34.66
N GLN A 516 0.32 1.05 -35.38
CA GLN A 516 -0.19 -0.32 -35.31
C GLN A 516 0.20 -0.98 -33.98
N ILE A 517 -0.78 -1.63 -33.35
CA ILE A 517 -0.58 -2.41 -32.12
C ILE A 517 -0.20 -3.85 -32.52
N PRO A 518 0.90 -4.40 -31.98
CA PRO A 518 1.24 -5.80 -32.20
C PRO A 518 0.18 -6.71 -31.56
N VAL A 519 -0.30 -7.68 -32.35
CA VAL A 519 -1.34 -8.63 -31.92
C VAL A 519 -0.76 -10.04 -31.84
N MET A 520 -0.82 -10.66 -30.65
CA MET A 520 -0.50 -12.07 -30.46
C MET A 520 -1.63 -12.95 -31.01
N THR A 521 -1.28 -13.86 -31.90
CA THR A 521 -2.17 -14.86 -32.51
C THR A 521 -1.69 -16.29 -32.22
N MET A 522 -2.43 -17.29 -32.71
CA MET A 522 -2.03 -18.69 -32.59
C MET A 522 -0.68 -18.94 -33.26
N GLY A 523 0.24 -19.59 -32.54
CA GLY A 523 1.60 -19.89 -33.02
C GLY A 523 2.60 -18.73 -32.89
N ALA A 524 2.21 -17.60 -32.31
CA ALA A 524 3.14 -16.50 -32.02
C ALA A 524 4.26 -16.96 -31.06
N SER A 525 5.48 -16.50 -31.32
CA SER A 525 6.66 -16.82 -30.51
C SER A 525 6.72 -16.03 -29.18
N ARG A 526 5.95 -14.95 -29.07
CA ARG A 526 5.88 -14.09 -27.88
C ARG A 526 4.48 -14.13 -27.27
N THR A 527 4.43 -14.24 -25.95
CA THR A 527 3.19 -14.14 -25.16
C THR A 527 2.95 -12.72 -24.69
N THR A 528 1.69 -12.29 -24.71
CA THR A 528 1.23 -11.03 -24.10
C THR A 528 1.26 -11.15 -22.57
N LYS A 529 1.62 -10.09 -21.86
CA LYS A 529 1.82 -10.13 -20.41
C LYS A 529 0.92 -9.15 -19.67
N LEU A 530 0.02 -9.69 -18.85
CA LEU A 530 -0.88 -8.89 -18.01
C LEU A 530 -0.56 -9.11 -16.52
N LEU A 531 -0.32 -8.03 -15.78
CA LEU A 531 -0.10 -8.04 -14.31
C LEU A 531 0.95 -9.05 -13.81
N GLY A 532 1.98 -9.31 -14.62
CA GLY A 532 3.03 -10.28 -14.28
C GLY A 532 2.85 -11.66 -14.89
N MET A 533 1.67 -11.98 -15.43
CA MET A 533 1.29 -13.29 -15.95
C MET A 533 1.38 -13.32 -17.47
N ASP A 534 2.08 -14.32 -18.01
CA ASP A 534 2.18 -14.55 -19.45
C ASP A 534 0.91 -15.29 -19.92
N LEU A 535 0.20 -14.73 -20.90
CA LEU A 535 -1.06 -15.25 -21.44
C LEU A 535 -0.81 -15.88 -22.81
N ASP A 536 -1.21 -17.14 -22.97
CA ASP A 536 -1.20 -17.82 -24.26
C ASP A 536 -2.58 -17.72 -24.96
N PRO A 537 -2.65 -17.81 -26.30
CA PRO A 537 -3.92 -17.68 -27.04
C PRO A 537 -5.03 -18.65 -26.62
N ARG A 538 -4.66 -19.80 -26.02
CA ARG A 538 -5.61 -20.79 -25.52
C ARG A 538 -5.92 -20.64 -24.03
N LEU A 539 -5.27 -19.71 -23.32
CA LEU A 539 -5.35 -19.55 -21.86
C LEU A 539 -5.05 -20.86 -21.11
N THR A 540 -4.12 -21.66 -21.62
CA THR A 540 -3.64 -22.86 -20.90
C THR A 540 -2.76 -22.52 -19.70
N LEU A 541 -2.19 -21.31 -19.69
CA LEU A 541 -1.31 -20.77 -18.63
C LEU A 541 -0.01 -21.56 -18.42
N ASN A 542 0.33 -22.45 -19.36
CA ASN A 542 1.50 -23.30 -19.29
C ASN A 542 2.80 -22.48 -19.23
N ALA A 543 2.93 -21.45 -20.06
CA ALA A 543 4.12 -20.58 -20.08
C ALA A 543 4.32 -19.86 -18.73
N ALA A 544 3.23 -19.33 -18.16
CA ALA A 544 3.25 -18.70 -16.85
C ALA A 544 3.64 -19.70 -15.75
N ALA A 545 3.07 -20.92 -15.77
CA ALA A 545 3.38 -21.97 -14.83
C ALA A 545 4.88 -22.37 -14.90
N THR A 546 5.41 -22.63 -16.10
CA THR A 546 6.83 -22.98 -16.29
C THR A 546 7.77 -21.91 -15.77
N LYS A 547 7.47 -20.63 -16.05
CA LYS A 547 8.29 -19.50 -15.59
C LYS A 547 8.24 -19.36 -14.06
N GLN A 548 7.07 -19.56 -13.46
CA GLN A 548 6.92 -19.52 -12.01
C GLN A 548 7.65 -20.70 -11.35
N CYS A 549 7.58 -21.90 -11.93
CA CYS A 549 8.38 -23.05 -11.49
C CYS A 549 9.87 -22.72 -11.53
N ALA A 550 10.38 -22.18 -12.63
CA ALA A 550 11.79 -21.81 -12.76
C ALA A 550 12.22 -20.75 -11.72
N ALA A 551 11.42 -19.70 -11.53
CA ALA A 551 11.71 -18.66 -10.52
C ALA A 551 11.67 -19.21 -9.09
N THR A 552 10.81 -20.20 -8.83
CA THR A 552 10.67 -20.83 -7.51
C THR A 552 11.79 -21.85 -7.26
N SER A 553 12.30 -22.52 -8.28
CA SER A 553 13.40 -23.50 -8.16
C SER A 553 14.64 -22.93 -7.48
N GLN A 554 14.99 -21.68 -7.76
CA GLN A 554 16.13 -21.02 -7.08
C GLN A 554 15.89 -20.88 -5.58
N ARG A 555 14.68 -20.45 -5.17
CA ARG A 555 14.31 -20.34 -3.75
C ARG A 555 14.22 -21.70 -3.08
N ILE A 556 13.68 -22.71 -3.77
CA ILE A 556 13.65 -24.09 -3.28
C ILE A 556 15.07 -24.61 -3.07
N SER A 557 16.00 -24.34 -3.99
CA SER A 557 17.40 -24.71 -3.84
C SER A 557 18.03 -24.06 -2.61
N GLN A 558 17.80 -22.76 -2.39
CA GLN A 558 18.24 -22.05 -1.18
C GLN A 558 17.66 -22.67 0.09
N LEU A 559 16.36 -22.98 0.10
CA LEU A 559 15.70 -23.64 1.22
C LEU A 559 16.25 -25.04 1.47
N ARG A 560 16.60 -25.81 0.41
CA ARG A 560 17.25 -27.12 0.54
C ARG A 560 18.64 -27.01 1.17
N CYS A 561 19.42 -26.00 0.81
CA CYS A 561 20.72 -25.74 1.44
C CYS A 561 20.56 -25.38 2.93
N ILE A 562 19.57 -24.54 3.27
CA ILE A 562 19.26 -24.17 4.65
C ILE A 562 18.75 -25.39 5.44
N ALA A 563 17.93 -26.23 4.83
CA ALA A 563 17.39 -27.43 5.47
C ALA A 563 18.36 -28.64 5.43
N HIS A 564 19.58 -28.47 4.90
CA HIS A 564 20.53 -29.57 4.75
C HIS A 564 21.02 -30.05 6.12
N LYS A 565 20.91 -31.35 6.38
CA LYS A 565 21.21 -31.94 7.70
C LYS A 565 22.66 -31.72 8.16
N GLU A 566 23.60 -31.67 7.21
CA GLU A 566 25.05 -31.59 7.50
C GLU A 566 25.68 -30.22 7.21
N ALA A 567 25.05 -29.43 6.33
CA ALA A 567 25.62 -28.19 5.80
C ALA A 567 24.73 -26.97 6.06
N GLY A 568 23.49 -27.20 6.47
CA GLY A 568 22.55 -26.17 6.90
C GLY A 568 22.78 -25.77 8.36
N PRO A 569 22.11 -24.72 8.85
CA PRO A 569 22.17 -24.32 10.25
C PRO A 569 21.68 -25.45 11.15
N SER A 570 22.15 -25.47 12.40
CA SER A 570 21.72 -26.50 13.33
C SER A 570 20.19 -26.46 13.50
N PRO A 571 19.54 -27.59 13.82
CA PRO A 571 18.10 -27.61 14.11
C PRO A 571 17.69 -26.58 15.18
N HIS A 572 18.60 -26.26 16.10
CA HIS A 572 18.40 -25.21 17.11
C HIS A 572 18.44 -23.80 16.50
N ASP A 573 19.37 -23.50 15.59
CA ASP A 573 19.44 -22.20 14.90
C ASP A 573 18.23 -21.97 13.97
N LEU A 574 17.78 -23.02 13.28
CA LEU A 574 16.56 -22.97 12.47
C LEU A 574 15.32 -22.72 13.34
N ARG A 575 15.20 -23.40 14.48
CA ARG A 575 14.11 -23.14 15.45
C ARG A 575 14.20 -21.73 16.01
N THR A 576 15.38 -21.26 16.38
CA THR A 576 15.58 -19.89 16.90
C THR A 576 15.27 -18.84 15.83
N PHE A 577 15.63 -19.08 14.58
CA PHE A 577 15.28 -18.21 13.45
C PHE A 577 13.77 -18.18 13.23
N VAL A 578 13.10 -19.34 13.21
CA VAL A 578 11.64 -19.42 13.05
C VAL A 578 10.91 -18.82 14.25
N ILE A 579 11.37 -19.03 15.48
CA ILE A 579 10.76 -18.44 16.69
C ILE A 579 11.02 -16.91 16.74
N GLY A 580 12.20 -16.46 16.28
CA GLY A 580 12.60 -15.05 16.28
C GLY A 580 12.00 -14.21 15.15
N TYR A 581 11.69 -14.81 14.00
CA TYR A 581 11.09 -14.14 12.84
C TYR A 581 9.64 -14.55 12.54
N GLY A 582 9.20 -15.70 13.06
CA GLY A 582 7.94 -16.37 12.72
C GLY A 582 7.13 -16.71 13.96
N ALA A 583 6.64 -15.68 14.65
CA ALA A 583 5.38 -15.72 15.36
C ALA A 583 4.82 -14.28 15.41
N PRO A 584 3.62 -14.00 14.88
CA PRO A 584 2.90 -12.76 15.20
C PRO A 584 2.56 -12.65 16.69
#